data_AF-A0A150RS29-F1
#
_entry.id   AF-A0A150RS29-F1
#
_cell.length_a   1.000
_cell.length_b   1.000
_cell.length_c   1.000
_cell.angle_alpha   90.00
_cell.angle_beta   90.00
_cell.angle_gamma   90.00
#
_symmetry.space_group_name_H-M   'P 1'
#
loop_
_entity.id
_entity.type
_entity.pdbx_description
1 polymer ?
#
loop_
_entity_poly.entity_id
_entity_poly.type
_entity_poly.pdbx_seq_one_letter_code
_entity_poly.pdbx_strand_id
1 'polypeptide(L)'
;MALRSDAGQKPRGAWAPPGTRHPAGLAIDVGALKKRDGTWISVARHFHGRIGDKTCGEGAPQPELPEARELRSIVCEAADLGIFTYVLTPNYNAPHADHYHMEIKPGVRWFLYH
;
A
#
# COMPACT_ATOMS: atom_id res chain seq x y z
N MET A 1 30.21 -28.27 -9.50
CA MET A 1 29.06 -27.37 -9.72
C MET A 1 27.90 -27.92 -8.90
N ALA A 2 27.63 -27.36 -7.71
CA ALA A 2 26.60 -27.85 -6.81
C ALA A 2 25.29 -27.09 -7.07
N LEU A 3 24.25 -27.81 -7.50
CA LEU A 3 22.90 -27.28 -7.61
C LEU A 3 22.38 -26.99 -6.19
N ARG A 4 22.09 -25.73 -5.89
CA ARG A 4 21.41 -25.37 -4.63
C ARG A 4 19.96 -25.81 -4.73
N SER A 5 19.53 -26.63 -3.77
CA SER A 5 18.16 -27.11 -3.64
C SER A 5 17.22 -25.96 -3.27
N ASP A 6 16.10 -25.86 -3.99
CA ASP A 6 15.05 -24.83 -3.82
C ASP A 6 14.14 -25.07 -2.59
N ALA A 7 14.59 -25.90 -1.64
CA ALA A 7 13.87 -26.26 -0.43
C ALA A 7 13.83 -25.06 0.55
N GLY A 8 12.92 -24.13 0.31
CA GLY A 8 12.67 -22.98 1.19
C GLY A 8 11.99 -21.77 0.53
N GLN A 9 11.81 -21.75 -0.80
CA GLN A 9 11.03 -20.68 -1.43
C GLN A 9 9.56 -20.82 -1.03
N LYS A 10 9.07 -19.88 -0.20
CA LYS A 10 7.62 -19.66 -0.05
C LYS A 10 7.01 -19.56 -1.45
N PRO A 11 5.85 -20.18 -1.72
CA PRO A 11 5.22 -20.06 -3.03
C PRO A 11 5.11 -18.58 -3.35
N ARG A 12 5.73 -18.16 -4.46
CA ARG A 12 5.59 -16.78 -4.92
C ARG A 12 4.10 -16.57 -5.14
N GLY A 13 3.54 -15.54 -4.52
CA GLY A 13 2.15 -15.17 -4.74
C GLY A 13 1.86 -15.07 -6.25
N ALA A 14 0.60 -15.26 -6.63
CA ALA A 14 0.20 -15.13 -8.02
C ALA A 14 0.62 -13.74 -8.55
N TRP A 15 1.56 -13.71 -9.49
CA TRP A 15 1.97 -12.48 -10.15
C TRP A 15 0.80 -11.91 -10.94
N ALA A 16 0.71 -10.58 -10.99
CA ALA A 16 -0.24 -9.93 -11.88
C ALA A 16 0.05 -10.36 -13.34
N PRO A 17 -0.98 -10.48 -14.20
CA PRO A 17 -0.78 -10.76 -15.61
C PRO A 17 0.22 -9.76 -16.24
N PRO A 18 1.05 -10.20 -17.20
CA PRO A 18 1.91 -9.31 -17.96
C PRO A 18 1.10 -8.14 -18.54
N GLY A 19 1.68 -6.93 -18.56
CA GLY A 19 0.99 -5.74 -19.05
C GLY A 19 -0.04 -5.13 -18.08
N THR A 20 -0.07 -5.58 -16.81
CA THR A 20 -0.88 -4.97 -15.75
C THR A 20 -0.02 -4.66 -14.51
N ARG A 21 -0.44 -3.68 -13.68
CA ARG A 21 0.18 -3.36 -12.39
C ARG A 21 1.70 -3.15 -12.46
N HIS A 22 2.44 -3.70 -11.48
CA HIS A 22 3.90 -3.72 -11.39
C HIS A 22 4.59 -4.16 -12.70
N PRO A 23 4.24 -5.31 -13.33
CA PRO A 23 4.82 -5.70 -14.62
C PRO A 23 4.72 -4.67 -15.75
N ALA A 24 3.76 -3.74 -15.69
CA ALA A 24 3.58 -2.68 -16.69
C ALA A 24 4.14 -1.31 -16.28
N GLY A 25 4.77 -1.21 -15.10
CA GLY A 25 5.16 0.07 -14.52
C GLY A 25 3.98 0.96 -14.12
N LEU A 26 2.81 0.34 -13.89
CA LEU A 26 1.57 1.05 -13.54
C LEU A 26 1.32 1.10 -12.04
N ALA A 27 2.07 0.34 -11.24
CA ALA A 27 1.92 0.29 -9.79
C ALA A 27 3.25 0.50 -9.06
N ILE A 28 3.14 0.98 -7.83
CA ILE A 28 4.23 1.12 -6.87
C ILE A 28 3.77 0.60 -5.50
N ASP A 29 4.69 -0.06 -4.79
CA ASP A 29 4.50 -0.41 -3.39
C ASP A 29 5.32 0.54 -2.51
N VAL A 30 4.65 1.29 -1.63
CA VAL A 30 5.26 2.26 -0.73
C VAL A 30 5.30 1.69 0.68
N GLY A 31 6.48 1.25 1.13
CA GLY A 31 6.68 0.72 2.48
C GLY A 31 7.15 1.75 3.52
N ALA A 32 7.77 2.85 3.08
CA ALA A 32 8.25 3.92 3.96
C ALA A 32 8.47 5.23 3.19
N LEU A 33 8.39 6.34 3.91
CA LEU A 33 8.69 7.68 3.41
C LEU A 33 9.79 8.32 4.26
N LYS A 34 10.69 9.07 3.61
CA LYS A 34 11.71 9.88 4.27
C LYS A 34 11.36 11.35 4.14
N LYS A 35 11.27 12.04 5.27
CA LYS A 35 11.05 13.48 5.34
C LYS A 35 12.34 14.25 5.05
N ARG A 36 12.21 15.54 4.73
CA ARG A 36 13.36 16.40 4.44
C ARG A 36 14.34 16.53 5.61
N ASP A 37 13.82 16.44 6.83
CA ASP A 37 14.61 16.44 8.07
C ASP A 37 15.36 15.11 8.33
N GLY A 38 15.16 14.10 7.47
CA GLY A 38 15.78 12.79 7.57
C GLY A 38 14.95 11.74 8.29
N THR A 39 13.83 12.13 8.92
CA THR A 39 12.94 11.21 9.64
C THR A 39 12.32 10.21 8.69
N TRP A 40 12.29 8.94 9.09
CA TRP A 40 11.62 7.87 8.37
C TRP A 40 10.28 7.52 9.01
N ILE A 41 9.25 7.41 8.19
CA ILE A 41 7.94 6.91 8.58
C ILE A 41 7.69 5.60 7.82
N SER A 42 7.60 4.49 8.54
CA SER A 42 7.35 3.16 7.97
C SER A 42 5.87 2.79 8.07
N VAL A 43 5.30 2.30 6.97
CA VAL A 43 3.91 1.83 6.93
C VAL A 43 3.75 0.63 7.87
N ALA A 44 4.64 -0.36 7.78
CA ALA A 44 4.67 -1.54 8.63
C ALA A 44 4.67 -1.23 10.13
N ARG A 45 5.42 -0.19 10.55
CA ARG A 45 5.60 0.13 11.96
C ARG A 45 4.56 1.10 12.50
N HIS A 46 4.13 2.06 11.67
CA HIS A 46 3.39 3.22 12.16
C HIS A 46 1.95 3.31 11.65
N PHE A 47 1.52 2.53 10.64
CA PHE A 47 0.17 2.68 10.11
C PHE A 47 -0.92 2.17 11.07
N HIS A 48 -0.60 1.13 11.85
CA HIS A 48 -1.49 0.51 12.86
C HIS A 48 -2.91 0.23 12.36
N GLY A 49 -3.02 -0.24 11.12
CA GLY A 49 -4.28 -0.58 10.48
C GLY A 49 -4.89 -1.89 10.99
N ARG A 50 -6.18 -2.06 10.74
CA ARG A 50 -6.91 -3.31 10.96
C ARG A 50 -7.64 -3.67 9.68
N ILE A 51 -7.55 -4.95 9.31
CA ILE A 51 -8.17 -5.45 8.09
C ILE A 51 -9.69 -5.26 8.16
N GLY A 52 -10.27 -4.68 7.12
CA GLY A 52 -11.70 -4.37 6.99
C GLY A 52 -12.12 -2.99 7.50
N ASP A 53 -11.23 -2.24 8.16
CA ASP A 53 -11.53 -0.88 8.61
C ASP A 53 -11.45 0.11 7.44
N LYS A 54 -12.33 1.12 7.43
CA LYS A 54 -12.20 2.23 6.50
C LYS A 54 -10.86 2.93 6.69
N THR A 55 -10.20 3.26 5.58
CA THR A 55 -8.95 4.04 5.63
C THR A 55 -9.21 5.54 5.73
N CYS A 56 -10.21 6.03 5.00
CA CYS A 56 -10.49 7.45 4.83
C CYS A 56 -11.98 7.73 4.96
N GLY A 57 -12.33 9.01 5.14
CA GLY A 57 -13.71 9.49 5.17
C GLY A 57 -14.46 9.17 6.45
N GLU A 58 -15.77 9.42 6.42
CA GLU A 58 -16.64 9.28 7.58
C GLU A 58 -16.68 7.84 8.11
N GLY A 59 -16.48 7.69 9.42
CA GLY A 59 -16.41 6.42 10.12
C GLY A 59 -15.04 5.72 10.06
N ALA A 60 -14.02 6.32 9.46
CA ALA A 60 -12.65 5.82 9.55
C ALA A 60 -12.09 6.02 10.97
N PRO A 61 -11.50 4.97 11.59
CA PRO A 61 -10.83 5.10 12.88
C PRO A 61 -9.73 6.15 12.82
N GLN A 62 -9.68 7.03 13.83
CA GLN A 62 -8.65 8.04 13.94
C GLN A 62 -7.43 7.46 14.64
N PRO A 63 -6.24 7.49 14.01
CA PRO A 63 -5.04 7.01 14.67
C PRO A 63 -4.57 7.96 15.75
N GLU A 64 -4.03 7.41 16.84
CA GLU A 64 -3.54 8.21 17.98
C GLU A 64 -2.11 8.73 17.80
N LEU A 65 -1.27 7.98 17.07
CA LEU A 65 0.13 8.34 16.88
C LEU A 65 0.30 9.39 15.76
N PRO A 66 1.20 10.38 15.93
CA PRO A 66 1.45 11.40 14.91
C PRO A 66 1.86 10.80 13.55
N GLU A 67 2.72 9.79 13.54
CA GLU A 67 3.20 9.12 12.32
C GLU A 67 2.07 8.39 11.61
N ALA A 68 1.17 7.78 12.39
CA ALA A 68 -0.01 7.11 11.87
C ALA A 68 -1.00 8.10 11.24
N ARG A 69 -1.19 9.28 11.86
CA ARG A 69 -2.00 10.37 11.30
C ARG A 69 -1.40 10.90 10.01
N GLU A 70 -0.08 11.12 9.97
CA GLU A 70 0.62 11.58 8.77
C GLU A 70 0.50 10.57 7.62
N LEU A 71 0.67 9.28 7.91
CA LEU A 71 0.45 8.20 6.94
C LEU A 71 -1.00 8.16 6.42
N ARG A 72 -2.01 8.34 7.28
CA ARG A 72 -3.42 8.42 6.84
C ARG A 72 -3.68 9.66 5.99
N SER A 73 -3.15 10.82 6.38
CA SER A 73 -3.30 12.07 5.61
C SER A 73 -2.72 11.91 4.20
N ILE A 74 -1.50 11.36 4.05
CA ILE A 74 -0.88 11.13 2.75
C ILE A 74 -1.77 10.28 1.83
N VAL A 75 -2.28 9.15 2.31
CA VAL A 75 -3.07 8.25 1.46
C VAL A 75 -4.46 8.80 1.16
N CYS A 76 -5.10 9.47 2.13
CA CYS A 76 -6.43 10.04 1.93
C CYS A 76 -6.39 11.26 1.02
N GLU A 77 -5.41 12.16 1.18
CA GLU A 77 -5.25 13.31 0.27
C GLU A 77 -4.90 12.86 -1.15
N ALA A 78 -4.06 11.82 -1.31
CA ALA A 78 -3.77 11.26 -2.63
C ALA A 78 -5.01 10.64 -3.30
N ALA A 79 -5.92 10.07 -2.50
CA ALA A 79 -7.19 9.54 -2.98
C ALA A 79 -8.16 10.68 -3.36
N ASP A 80 -8.29 11.72 -2.53
CA ASP A 80 -9.13 12.87 -2.79
C ASP A 80 -8.69 13.65 -4.04
N LEU A 81 -7.38 13.74 -4.27
CA LEU A 81 -6.78 14.38 -5.44
C LEU A 81 -6.87 13.54 -6.72
N GLY A 82 -7.24 12.27 -6.62
CA GLY A 82 -7.31 11.43 -7.80
C GLY A 82 -5.95 11.10 -8.43
N ILE A 83 -4.87 10.95 -7.63
CA ILE A 83 -3.51 10.62 -8.12
C ILE A 83 -3.34 9.16 -8.59
N PHE A 84 -3.68 8.16 -7.76
CA PHE A 84 -3.66 6.72 -8.08
C PHE A 84 -5.03 6.04 -8.18
N THR A 85 -5.47 5.64 -9.37
CA THR A 85 -6.78 5.00 -9.63
C THR A 85 -7.28 4.03 -8.56
N TYR A 86 -6.40 3.23 -7.95
CA TYR A 86 -6.71 2.53 -6.70
C TYR A 86 -5.50 2.51 -5.76
N VAL A 87 -5.82 2.49 -4.46
CA VAL A 87 -4.86 2.29 -3.37
C VAL A 87 -5.35 1.18 -2.45
N LEU A 88 -4.48 0.21 -2.16
CA LEU A 88 -4.69 -0.81 -1.13
C LEU A 88 -3.81 -0.46 0.06
N THR A 89 -4.43 -0.33 1.22
CA THR A 89 -3.72 -0.02 2.47
C THR A 89 -3.57 -1.26 3.34
N PRO A 90 -2.85 -1.19 4.46
CA PRO A 90 -2.84 -2.27 5.45
C PRO A 90 -4.22 -2.67 6.00
N ASN A 91 -5.25 -1.85 5.80
CA ASN A 91 -6.62 -2.25 6.13
C ASN A 91 -7.24 -3.21 5.09
N TYR A 92 -6.63 -3.44 3.93
CA TYR A 92 -7.25 -4.27 2.89
C TYR A 92 -7.15 -5.77 3.19
N ASN A 93 -5.92 -6.29 3.33
CA ASN A 93 -5.68 -7.70 3.63
C ASN A 93 -4.23 -7.93 4.12
N ALA A 94 -3.93 -9.16 4.53
CA ALA A 94 -2.64 -9.52 5.12
C ALA A 94 -1.42 -9.26 4.21
N PRO A 95 -1.47 -9.51 2.89
CA PRO A 95 -0.38 -9.13 1.98
C PRO A 95 0.01 -7.65 1.99
N HIS A 96 -0.90 -6.74 2.31
CA HIS A 96 -0.64 -5.29 2.30
C HIS A 96 -0.37 -4.72 3.70
N ALA A 97 -0.15 -5.57 4.71
CA ALA A 97 0.01 -5.13 6.10
C ALA A 97 1.19 -4.16 6.31
N ASP A 98 2.18 -4.15 5.42
CA ASP A 98 3.43 -3.41 5.56
C ASP A 98 3.69 -2.34 4.49
N HIS A 99 2.76 -2.14 3.54
CA HIS A 99 2.92 -1.16 2.46
C HIS A 99 1.57 -0.66 1.91
N TYR A 100 1.62 0.45 1.18
CA TYR A 100 0.55 0.82 0.25
C TYR A 100 0.83 0.23 -1.11
N HIS A 101 -0.14 -0.44 -1.71
CA HIS A 101 -0.12 -0.71 -3.15
C HIS A 101 -0.88 0.40 -3.85
N MET A 102 -0.23 1.16 -4.72
CA MET A 102 -0.82 2.30 -5.42
C MET A 102 -0.68 2.09 -6.92
N GLU A 103 -1.78 2.19 -7.66
CA GLU A 103 -1.78 1.93 -9.10
C GLU A 103 -2.57 2.99 -9.88
N ILE A 104 -2.06 3.28 -11.08
CA ILE A 104 -2.78 4.00 -12.12
C ILE A 104 -3.30 3.00 -13.14
N LYS A 105 -4.61 2.94 -13.33
CA LYS A 105 -5.25 2.06 -14.31
C LYS A 105 -5.97 2.88 -15.36
N PRO A 106 -5.51 2.89 -16.62
CA PRO A 106 -6.20 3.60 -17.70
C PRO A 106 -7.63 3.10 -17.90
N GLY A 107 -8.54 4.02 -18.24
CA GLY A 107 -9.89 3.68 -18.70
C GLY A 107 -10.86 3.19 -17.63
N VAL A 108 -10.57 3.38 -16.33
CA VAL A 108 -11.52 3.06 -15.25
C VAL A 108 -11.85 4.28 -14.39
N ARG A 109 -13.00 4.23 -13.70
CA ARG A 109 -13.38 5.24 -12.72
C ARG A 109 -12.65 5.00 -11.41
N TRP A 110 -12.25 6.09 -10.77
CA TRP A 110 -11.64 6.12 -9.45
C TRP A 110 -12.46 5.44 -8.36
N PHE A 111 -11.79 4.67 -7.49
CA PHE A 111 -12.33 4.21 -6.22
C PHE A 111 -11.22 3.84 -5.23
N LEU A 112 -11.43 4.12 -3.95
CA LEU A 112 -10.57 3.66 -2.86
C LEU A 112 -11.13 2.34 -2.31
N TYR A 113 -10.29 1.30 -2.19
CA TYR A 113 -10.69 0.07 -1.50
C TYR A 113 -10.45 0.23 0.00
N HIS A 114 -11.46 -0.11 0.79
CA HIS A 114 -11.46 -0.06 2.25
C HIS A 114 -11.81 -1.45 2.78
#